data_AF-S0J418-F1
#
_entry.id   AF-S0J418-F1
#
_cell.length_a   1.000
_cell.length_b   1.000
_cell.length_c   1.000
_cell.angle_alpha   90.00
_cell.angle_beta   90.00
_cell.angle_gamma   90.00
#
_symmetry.space_group_name_H-M   'P 1'
#
loop_
_entity.id
_entity.type
_entity.pdbx_description
1 polymer ?
#
loop_
_entity_poly.entity_id
_entity_poly.type
_entity_poly.pdbx_seq_one_letter_code
_entity_poly.pdbx_strand_id
1 'polypeptide(L)'
;MGEQEQKQENLRIQKTEWIYSQIQKQREAEDALFEQLRQEQDVLDRLNQSVENNLERTREARKYNQEIQEHMNAQVYAMYGITEDKLQGIREYRNAYYQGCAFSLFLLSVVLVVLCGVLHGFQSQICLFMIAFTGIEGALLTQEKKRGKLMDILCKTLYLLMFPLMMVVFVCFELNYPEYHMILLVLAIFGLCVLVTGTAAYFCYNPYRKEKQKVGEAKDTLREIEKTARREVRKNRKSRVKSEKQQALLEKKETFLTKFRKAEKYPAEDIPTAAEGSEAVEEIPAESKAENE
;
A
#
# COMPACT_ATOMS: atom_id res chain seq x y z
N MET A 1 63.82 -17.61 48.98
CA MET A 1 63.09 -17.45 47.69
C MET A 1 61.56 -17.48 47.86
N GLY A 2 60.99 -17.73 49.06
CA GLY A 2 59.53 -17.88 49.22
C GLY A 2 58.72 -16.63 49.62
N GLU A 3 59.30 -15.61 50.24
CA GLU A 3 58.53 -14.42 50.69
C GLU A 3 58.15 -13.45 49.56
N GLN A 4 58.92 -13.40 48.47
CA GLN A 4 58.62 -12.54 47.33
C GLN A 4 57.49 -13.09 46.45
N GLU A 5 57.38 -14.42 46.33
CA GLU A 5 56.29 -15.07 45.59
C GLU A 5 54.94 -14.93 46.30
N GLN A 6 54.89 -15.15 47.62
CA GLN A 6 53.67 -14.93 48.40
C GLN A 6 53.19 -13.47 48.36
N LYS A 7 54.11 -12.50 48.38
CA LYS A 7 53.76 -11.07 48.27
C LYS A 7 53.21 -10.73 46.88
N GLN A 8 53.77 -11.30 45.81
CA GLN A 8 53.24 -11.15 44.45
C GLN A 8 51.87 -11.79 44.28
N GLU A 9 51.63 -12.95 44.89
CA GLU A 9 50.35 -13.65 44.83
C GLU A 9 49.25 -12.87 45.55
N ASN A 10 49.53 -12.34 46.74
CA ASN A 10 48.60 -11.49 47.50
C ASN A 10 48.26 -10.18 46.76
N LEU A 11 49.25 -9.57 46.08
CA LEU A 11 49.05 -8.40 45.22
C LEU A 11 48.19 -8.71 43.98
N ARG A 12 48.29 -9.92 43.41
CA ARG A 12 47.45 -10.35 42.29
C ARG A 12 46.01 -10.58 42.75
N ILE A 13 45.82 -11.21 43.91
CA ILE A 13 44.48 -11.44 44.49
C ILE A 13 43.78 -10.10 44.79
N GLN A 14 44.46 -9.14 45.43
CA GLN A 14 43.89 -7.81 45.67
C GLN A 14 43.55 -7.06 44.38
N LYS A 15 44.38 -7.17 43.33
CA LYS A 15 44.08 -6.59 42.03
C LYS A 15 42.84 -7.24 41.40
N THR A 16 42.71 -8.56 41.48
CA THR A 16 41.55 -9.29 40.94
C THR A 16 40.27 -8.93 41.70
N GLU A 17 40.30 -8.84 43.03
CA GLU A 17 39.15 -8.41 43.84
C GLU A 17 38.75 -6.96 43.52
N TRP A 18 39.73 -6.07 43.33
CA TRP A 18 39.47 -4.68 42.94
C TRP A 18 38.82 -4.59 41.55
N ILE A 19 39.32 -5.35 40.57
CA ILE A 19 38.75 -5.42 39.22
C ILE A 19 37.32 -5.96 39.27
N TYR A 20 37.08 -7.03 40.03
CA TYR A 20 35.75 -7.62 40.18
C TYR A 20 34.76 -6.63 40.81
N SER A 21 35.18 -5.90 41.85
CA SER A 21 34.37 -4.87 42.48
C SER A 21 34.04 -3.70 41.53
N GLN A 22 34.99 -3.29 40.67
CA GLN A 22 34.74 -2.25 39.66
C GLN A 22 33.77 -2.72 38.58
N ILE A 23 33.91 -3.96 38.10
CA ILE A 23 32.99 -4.56 37.12
C ILE A 23 31.58 -4.65 37.71
N GLN A 24 31.45 -5.07 38.97
CA GLN A 24 30.15 -5.18 39.61
C GLN A 24 29.44 -3.82 39.75
N LYS A 25 30.18 -2.77 40.13
CA LYS A 25 29.63 -1.40 40.20
C LYS A 25 29.23 -0.86 38.84
N GLN A 26 29.99 -1.15 37.77
CA GLN A 26 29.59 -0.77 36.43
C GLN A 26 28.33 -1.51 35.99
N ARG A 27 28.22 -2.79 36.30
CA ARG A 27 27.07 -3.61 35.94
C ARG A 27 25.80 -3.14 36.65
N GLU A 28 25.88 -2.82 37.93
CA GLU A 28 24.76 -2.25 38.69
C GLU A 28 24.33 -0.88 38.14
N ALA A 29 25.28 -0.05 37.68
CA ALA A 29 24.96 1.23 37.03
C ALA A 29 24.35 1.04 35.63
N GLU A 30 24.81 0.06 34.85
CA GLU A 30 24.24 -0.30 33.55
C GLU A 30 22.84 -0.90 33.70
N ASP A 31 22.61 -1.75 34.68
CA ASP A 31 21.30 -2.35 34.96
C ASP A 31 20.28 -1.28 35.38
N ALA A 32 20.68 -0.32 36.22
CA ALA A 32 19.83 0.81 36.60
C ALA A 32 19.47 1.71 35.40
N LEU A 33 20.43 1.94 34.48
CA LEU A 33 20.18 2.68 33.25
C LEU A 33 19.23 1.90 32.32
N PHE A 34 19.40 0.57 32.24
CA PHE A 34 18.54 -0.29 31.42
C PHE A 34 17.10 -0.30 31.93
N GLU A 35 16.90 -0.31 33.25
CA GLU A 35 15.57 -0.19 33.87
C GLU A 35 14.91 1.16 33.55
N GLN A 36 15.66 2.27 33.63
CA GLN A 36 15.15 3.59 33.24
C GLN A 36 14.77 3.64 31.76
N LEU A 37 15.63 3.12 30.88
CA LEU A 37 15.38 3.10 29.44
C LEU A 37 14.13 2.26 29.09
N ARG A 38 13.92 1.16 29.82
CA ARG A 38 12.74 0.31 29.68
C ARG A 38 11.46 0.99 30.16
N GLN A 39 11.53 1.78 31.23
CA GLN A 39 10.40 2.60 31.67
C GLN A 39 10.06 3.70 30.66
N GLU A 40 11.07 4.37 30.10
CA GLU A 40 10.85 5.38 29.05
C GLU A 40 10.22 4.78 27.79
N GLN A 41 10.65 3.58 27.37
CA GLN A 41 10.02 2.88 26.25
C GLN A 41 8.56 2.50 26.53
N ASP A 42 8.24 2.02 27.74
CA ASP A 42 6.84 1.67 28.09
C ASP A 42 5.94 2.92 28.10
N VAL A 43 6.45 4.07 28.54
CA VAL A 43 5.74 5.35 28.47
C VAL A 43 5.55 5.79 27.01
N LEU A 44 6.57 5.65 26.17
CA LEU A 44 6.49 6.01 24.75
C LEU A 44 5.49 5.12 24.00
N ASP A 45 5.45 3.83 24.29
CA ASP A 45 4.50 2.89 23.71
C ASP A 45 3.05 3.22 24.12
N ARG A 46 2.82 3.55 25.39
CA ARG A 46 1.50 4.01 25.88
C ARG A 46 1.08 5.32 25.21
N LEU A 47 2.00 6.26 25.04
CA LEU A 47 1.73 7.53 24.35
C LEU A 47 1.40 7.30 22.88
N ASN A 48 2.18 6.48 22.17
CA ASN A 48 1.90 6.12 20.78
C ASN A 48 0.53 5.45 20.62
N GLN A 49 0.19 4.52 21.50
CA GLN A 49 -1.11 3.86 21.48
C GLN A 49 -2.26 4.84 21.74
N SER A 50 -2.07 5.81 22.64
CA SER A 50 -3.04 6.87 22.90
C SER A 50 -3.19 7.81 21.69
N VAL A 51 -2.09 8.18 21.04
CA VAL A 51 -2.11 9.03 19.84
C VAL A 51 -2.81 8.31 18.68
N GLU A 52 -2.51 7.04 18.45
CA GLU A 52 -3.15 6.23 17.40
C GLU A 52 -4.67 6.13 17.64
N ASN A 53 -5.09 5.81 18.86
CA ASN A 53 -6.50 5.74 19.23
C ASN A 53 -7.23 7.09 19.05
N ASN A 54 -6.57 8.21 19.32
CA ASN A 54 -7.15 9.55 19.10
C ASN A 54 -7.18 9.94 17.62
N LEU A 55 -6.20 9.51 16.83
CA LEU A 55 -6.18 9.67 15.38
C LEU A 55 -7.29 8.85 14.73
N GLU A 56 -7.51 7.62 15.16
CA GLU A 56 -8.61 6.77 14.72
C GLU A 56 -9.96 7.41 15.05
N ARG A 57 -10.17 7.84 16.31
CA ARG A 57 -11.39 8.58 16.69
C ARG A 57 -11.59 9.87 15.88
N THR A 58 -10.51 10.59 15.57
CA THR A 58 -10.58 11.81 14.74
C THR A 58 -10.91 11.48 13.28
N ARG A 59 -10.40 10.36 12.77
CA ARG A 59 -10.66 9.88 11.41
C ARG A 59 -12.10 9.37 11.27
N GLU A 60 -12.59 8.64 12.27
CA GLU A 60 -13.97 8.19 12.37
C GLU A 60 -14.93 9.38 12.53
N ALA A 61 -14.59 10.36 13.38
CA ALA A 61 -15.37 11.60 13.50
C ALA A 61 -15.38 12.42 12.19
N ARG A 62 -14.28 12.44 11.44
CA ARG A 62 -14.23 13.08 10.11
C ARG A 62 -15.11 12.35 9.08
N LYS A 63 -15.10 11.02 9.08
CA LYS A 63 -16.00 10.21 8.22
C LYS A 63 -17.46 10.43 8.59
N TYR A 64 -17.78 10.38 9.88
CA TYR A 64 -19.14 10.58 10.38
C TYR A 64 -19.67 11.98 10.04
N ASN A 65 -18.84 13.02 10.17
CA ASN A 65 -19.22 14.37 9.74
C ASN A 65 -19.43 14.49 8.22
N GLN A 66 -18.63 13.79 7.40
CA GLN A 66 -18.84 13.75 5.95
C GLN A 66 -20.14 13.04 5.58
N GLU A 67 -20.42 11.89 6.21
CA GLU A 67 -21.66 11.14 6.01
C GLU A 67 -22.88 11.96 6.44
N ILE A 68 -22.83 12.63 7.59
CA ILE A 68 -23.90 13.55 8.03
C ILE A 68 -24.06 14.70 7.04
N GLN A 69 -22.97 15.27 6.53
CA GLN A 69 -23.04 16.39 5.59
C GLN A 69 -23.59 15.96 4.22
N GLU A 70 -23.29 14.74 3.76
CA GLU A 70 -23.88 14.16 2.55
C GLU A 70 -25.37 13.86 2.76
N HIS A 71 -25.75 13.24 3.86
CA HIS A 71 -27.15 12.96 4.19
C HIS A 71 -27.97 14.24 4.38
N MET A 72 -27.40 15.26 5.03
CA MET A 72 -28.06 16.56 5.23
C MET A 72 -28.17 17.32 3.91
N ASN A 73 -27.14 17.32 3.06
CA ASN A 73 -27.24 17.90 1.73
C ASN A 73 -28.31 17.18 0.90
N ALA A 74 -28.33 15.84 0.89
CA ALA A 74 -29.33 15.05 0.18
C ALA A 74 -30.76 15.34 0.68
N GLN A 75 -30.95 15.46 2.01
CA GLN A 75 -32.23 15.86 2.60
C GLN A 75 -32.63 17.29 2.25
N VAL A 76 -31.68 18.24 2.25
CA VAL A 76 -31.95 19.63 1.85
C VAL A 76 -32.35 19.68 0.38
N TYR A 77 -31.66 18.98 -0.52
CA TYR A 77 -32.04 18.91 -1.94
C TYR A 77 -33.42 18.26 -2.14
N ALA A 78 -33.74 17.19 -1.39
CA ALA A 78 -35.06 16.58 -1.39
C ALA A 78 -36.15 17.54 -0.87
N MET A 79 -35.84 18.34 0.16
CA MET A 79 -36.74 19.34 0.73
C MET A 79 -37.00 20.51 -0.23
N TYR A 80 -36.02 20.86 -1.07
CA TYR A 80 -36.18 21.81 -2.19
C TYR A 80 -36.86 21.20 -3.43
N GLY A 81 -37.25 19.92 -3.41
CA GLY A 81 -37.87 19.22 -4.54
C GLY A 81 -36.92 18.94 -5.70
N ILE A 82 -35.60 19.07 -5.49
CA ILE A 82 -34.56 18.79 -6.48
C ILE A 82 -34.11 17.34 -6.29
N THR A 83 -34.68 16.43 -7.08
CA THR A 83 -34.25 15.03 -7.14
C THR A 83 -32.79 14.92 -7.58
N GLU A 84 -32.06 13.90 -7.12
CA GLU A 84 -30.66 13.63 -7.51
C GLU A 84 -30.45 13.62 -9.03
N ASP A 85 -31.44 13.13 -9.79
CA ASP A 85 -31.46 13.12 -11.26
C ASP A 85 -31.38 14.55 -11.86
N LYS A 86 -32.04 15.53 -11.25
CA LYS A 86 -31.92 16.96 -11.67
C LYS A 86 -30.55 17.51 -11.35
N LEU A 87 -29.94 17.11 -10.24
CA LEU A 87 -28.61 17.58 -9.83
C LEU A 87 -27.51 17.01 -10.73
N GLN A 88 -27.66 15.74 -11.12
CA GLN A 88 -26.82 15.09 -12.13
C GLN A 88 -27.00 15.78 -13.49
N GLY A 89 -28.25 16.00 -13.93
CA GLY A 89 -28.56 16.75 -15.14
C GLY A 89 -27.96 18.16 -15.18
N ILE A 90 -28.00 18.92 -14.07
CA ILE A 90 -27.36 20.25 -13.96
C ILE A 90 -25.84 20.13 -14.09
N ARG A 91 -25.22 19.10 -13.52
CA ARG A 91 -23.78 18.87 -13.58
C ARG A 91 -23.32 18.49 -14.99
N GLU A 92 -24.02 17.56 -15.63
CA GLU A 92 -23.78 17.17 -17.03
C GLU A 92 -23.98 18.37 -17.97
N TYR A 93 -25.08 19.12 -17.81
CA TYR A 93 -25.38 20.30 -18.61
C TYR A 93 -24.28 21.36 -18.48
N ARG A 94 -23.85 21.66 -17.25
CA ARG A 94 -22.76 22.60 -17.01
C ARG A 94 -21.46 22.13 -17.65
N ASN A 95 -21.13 20.84 -17.52
CA ASN A 95 -19.93 20.29 -18.15
C ASN A 95 -19.99 20.36 -19.69
N ALA A 96 -21.14 20.05 -20.28
CA ALA A 96 -21.36 20.16 -21.73
C ALA A 96 -21.26 21.62 -22.21
N TYR A 97 -21.84 22.56 -21.47
CA TYR A 97 -21.74 23.99 -21.75
C TYR A 97 -20.28 24.49 -21.71
N TYR A 98 -19.51 24.10 -20.69
CA TYR A 98 -18.08 24.43 -20.62
C TYR A 98 -17.29 23.82 -21.77
N GLN A 99 -17.60 22.58 -22.16
CA GLN A 99 -16.93 21.91 -23.27
C GLN A 99 -17.27 22.58 -24.61
N GLY A 100 -18.52 23.00 -24.81
CA GLY A 100 -18.93 23.78 -25.98
C GLY A 100 -18.27 25.15 -26.02
N CYS A 101 -18.20 25.86 -24.89
CA CYS A 101 -17.51 27.14 -24.77
C CYS A 101 -16.01 27.00 -25.08
N ALA A 102 -15.34 25.99 -24.52
CA ALA A 102 -13.94 25.72 -24.82
C ALA A 102 -13.74 25.40 -26.31
N PHE A 103 -14.58 24.55 -26.90
CA PHE A 103 -14.48 24.27 -28.34
C PHE A 103 -14.69 25.54 -29.20
N SER A 104 -15.62 26.42 -28.81
CA SER A 104 -15.87 27.67 -29.54
C SER A 104 -14.69 28.66 -29.48
N LEU A 105 -14.05 28.81 -28.31
CA LEU A 105 -12.87 29.66 -28.15
C LEU A 105 -11.69 29.15 -28.98
N PHE A 106 -11.52 27.83 -29.06
CA PHE A 106 -10.49 27.22 -29.90
C PHE A 106 -10.74 27.47 -31.38
N LEU A 107 -11.98 27.34 -31.85
CA LEU A 107 -12.31 27.68 -33.23
C LEU A 107 -12.07 29.17 -33.53
N LEU A 108 -12.42 30.05 -32.59
CA LEU A 108 -12.15 31.48 -32.72
C LEU A 108 -10.65 31.79 -32.79
N SER A 109 -9.81 31.11 -32.00
CA SER A 109 -8.36 31.30 -32.07
C SER A 109 -7.77 30.80 -33.39
N VAL A 110 -8.26 29.67 -33.93
CA VAL A 110 -7.87 29.16 -35.26
C VAL A 110 -8.25 30.16 -36.36
N VAL A 111 -9.46 30.71 -36.34
CA VAL A 111 -9.88 31.74 -37.31
C VAL A 111 -8.96 32.95 -37.24
N LEU A 112 -8.58 33.37 -36.03
CA LEU A 112 -7.70 34.51 -35.83
C LEU A 112 -6.27 34.26 -36.34
N VAL A 113 -5.75 33.05 -36.19
CA VAL A 113 -4.48 32.62 -36.80
C VAL A 113 -4.54 32.72 -38.32
N VAL A 114 -5.62 32.24 -38.94
CA VAL A 114 -5.81 32.31 -40.40
C VAL A 114 -5.86 33.76 -40.87
N LEU A 115 -6.63 34.62 -40.19
CA LEU A 115 -6.70 36.05 -40.51
C LEU A 115 -5.31 36.72 -40.38
N CYS A 116 -4.58 36.44 -39.30
CA CYS A 116 -3.23 36.95 -39.10
C CYS A 116 -2.26 36.48 -40.20
N GLY A 117 -2.36 35.22 -40.62
CA GLY A 117 -1.54 34.66 -41.69
C GLY A 117 -1.82 35.29 -43.05
N VAL A 118 -3.08 35.65 -43.34
CA VAL A 118 -3.46 36.36 -44.57
C VAL A 118 -3.01 37.82 -44.55
N LEU A 119 -3.12 38.51 -43.41
CA LEU A 119 -2.77 39.92 -43.27
C LEU A 119 -1.26 40.16 -43.25
N HIS A 120 -0.52 39.37 -42.47
CA HIS A 120 0.89 39.61 -42.15
C HIS A 120 1.85 38.57 -42.73
N GLY A 121 1.32 37.53 -43.37
CA GLY A 121 2.07 36.39 -43.87
C GLY A 121 2.36 35.34 -42.78
N PHE A 122 2.32 34.06 -43.16
CA PHE A 122 2.54 32.93 -42.25
C PHE A 122 3.94 32.87 -41.63
N GLN A 123 4.93 33.51 -42.25
CA GLN A 123 6.30 33.56 -41.76
C GLN A 123 6.53 34.70 -40.75
N SER A 124 5.55 35.58 -40.53
CA SER A 124 5.67 36.65 -39.55
C SER A 124 5.82 36.08 -38.14
N GLN A 125 6.60 36.78 -37.30
CA GLN A 125 6.85 36.37 -35.91
C GLN A 125 5.53 36.24 -35.12
N ILE A 126 4.56 37.12 -35.39
CA ILE A 126 3.23 37.10 -34.77
C ILE A 126 2.48 35.86 -35.19
N CYS A 127 2.42 35.54 -36.49
CA CYS A 127 1.70 34.36 -36.95
C CYS A 127 2.29 33.07 -36.35
N LEU A 128 3.62 32.96 -36.26
CA LEU A 128 4.29 31.81 -35.63
C LEU A 128 3.96 31.70 -34.13
N PHE A 129 3.96 32.83 -33.43
CA PHE A 129 3.56 32.88 -32.02
C PHE A 129 2.09 32.45 -31.85
N MET A 130 1.21 32.95 -32.70
CA MET A 130 -0.22 32.65 -32.62
C MET A 130 -0.48 31.16 -32.90
N ILE A 131 0.21 30.56 -33.88
CA ILE A 131 0.15 29.12 -34.14
C ILE A 131 0.63 28.31 -32.94
N ALA A 132 1.73 28.72 -32.29
CA ALA A 132 2.26 28.01 -31.13
C ALA A 132 1.28 28.02 -29.95
N PHE A 133 0.66 29.17 -29.66
CA PHE A 133 -0.31 29.31 -28.58
C PHE A 133 -1.63 28.61 -28.88
N THR A 134 -2.14 28.65 -30.12
CA THR A 134 -3.28 27.84 -30.53
C THR A 134 -2.96 26.34 -30.45
N GLY A 135 -1.72 25.94 -30.72
CA GLY A 135 -1.24 24.57 -30.48
C GLY A 135 -1.28 24.18 -28.99
N ILE A 136 -0.88 25.08 -28.09
CA ILE A 136 -1.00 24.89 -26.63
C ILE A 136 -2.47 24.80 -26.22
N GLU A 137 -3.35 25.65 -26.73
CA GLU A 137 -4.80 25.58 -26.50
C GLU A 137 -5.38 24.24 -26.95
N GLY A 138 -5.00 23.74 -28.13
CA GLY A 138 -5.41 22.42 -28.63
C GLY A 138 -4.89 21.26 -27.78
N ALA A 139 -3.65 21.35 -27.30
CA ALA A 139 -3.08 20.38 -26.37
C ALA A 139 -3.80 20.39 -25.01
N LEU A 140 -4.23 21.55 -24.53
CA LEU A 140 -5.04 21.68 -23.31
C LEU A 140 -6.45 21.09 -23.50
N LEU A 141 -7.05 21.25 -24.68
CA LEU A 141 -8.39 20.75 -25.00
C LEU A 141 -8.43 19.21 -25.11
N THR A 142 -7.36 18.60 -25.63
CA THR A 142 -7.26 17.15 -25.85
C THR A 142 -6.82 16.37 -24.61
N GLN A 143 -6.31 17.03 -23.57
CA GLN A 143 -5.92 16.34 -22.35
C GLN A 143 -7.15 15.85 -21.56
N GLU A 144 -7.38 14.54 -21.64
CA GLU A 144 -8.41 13.86 -20.86
C GLU A 144 -8.27 14.10 -19.36
N LYS A 145 -9.43 14.24 -18.70
CA LYS A 145 -9.74 14.58 -17.29
C LYS A 145 -9.06 13.72 -16.20
N LYS A 146 -7.78 13.35 -16.31
CA LYS A 146 -7.01 12.58 -15.32
C LYS A 146 -6.14 13.45 -14.42
N ARG A 147 -6.46 14.75 -14.33
CA ARG A 147 -5.80 15.72 -13.45
C ARG A 147 -6.64 15.93 -12.19
N GLY A 148 -5.98 16.16 -11.05
CA GLY A 148 -6.68 16.50 -9.80
C GLY A 148 -7.53 17.77 -9.95
N LYS A 149 -8.56 17.95 -9.11
CA LYS A 149 -9.51 19.08 -9.18
C LYS A 149 -8.83 20.45 -9.33
N LEU A 150 -7.71 20.68 -8.64
CA LEU A 150 -6.95 21.94 -8.71
C LEU A 150 -6.32 22.18 -10.08
N MET A 151 -5.73 21.14 -10.67
CA MET A 151 -5.08 21.23 -11.98
C MET A 151 -6.13 21.35 -13.11
N ASP A 152 -7.31 20.77 -12.94
CA ASP A 152 -8.44 20.96 -13.86
C ASP A 152 -8.97 22.40 -13.83
N ILE A 153 -9.09 22.99 -12.63
CA ILE A 153 -9.47 24.41 -12.47
C ILE A 153 -8.40 25.31 -13.09
N LEU A 154 -7.12 25.07 -12.77
CA LEU A 154 -6.02 25.85 -13.33
C LEU A 154 -6.01 25.78 -14.87
N CYS A 155 -6.15 24.58 -15.44
CA CYS A 155 -6.21 24.37 -16.88
C CYS A 155 -7.36 25.16 -17.53
N LYS A 156 -8.56 25.10 -16.95
CA LYS A 156 -9.73 25.85 -17.43
C LYS A 156 -9.54 27.36 -17.35
N THR A 157 -9.01 27.87 -16.25
CA THR A 157 -8.73 29.31 -16.08
C THR A 157 -7.71 29.79 -17.09
N LEU A 158 -6.63 29.02 -17.25
CA LEU A 158 -5.53 29.35 -18.15
C LEU A 158 -6.02 29.33 -19.61
N TYR A 159 -6.82 28.32 -19.98
CA TYR A 159 -7.50 28.25 -21.28
C TYR A 159 -8.40 29.45 -21.56
N LEU A 160 -9.25 29.83 -20.59
CA LEU A 160 -10.15 30.98 -20.73
C LEU A 160 -9.40 32.30 -20.96
N LEU A 161 -8.19 32.42 -20.40
CA LEU A 161 -7.32 33.59 -20.53
C LEU A 161 -6.46 33.58 -21.80
N MET A 162 -6.24 32.43 -22.45
CA MET A 162 -5.37 32.36 -23.65
C MET A 162 -5.95 33.13 -24.84
N PHE A 163 -7.24 32.96 -25.15
CA PHE A 163 -7.89 33.69 -26.24
C PHE A 163 -7.80 35.23 -26.10
N PRO A 164 -8.16 35.85 -24.96
CA PRO A 164 -8.01 37.29 -24.80
C PRO A 164 -6.54 37.74 -24.83
N LEU A 165 -5.60 36.92 -24.37
CA LEU A 165 -4.17 37.20 -24.47
C LEU A 165 -3.72 37.29 -25.93
N MET A 166 -4.17 36.35 -26.75
CA MET A 166 -3.91 36.29 -28.18
C MET A 166 -4.49 37.51 -28.91
N MET A 167 -5.69 37.94 -28.52
CA MET A 167 -6.30 39.18 -29.01
C MET A 167 -5.49 40.43 -28.64
N VAL A 168 -5.02 40.52 -27.39
CA VAL A 168 -4.19 41.65 -26.95
C VAL A 168 -2.89 41.72 -27.76
N VAL A 169 -2.22 40.58 -27.98
CA VAL A 169 -0.99 40.54 -28.80
C VAL A 169 -1.27 40.99 -30.24
N PHE A 170 -2.39 40.54 -30.82
CA PHE A 170 -2.79 40.93 -32.17
C PHE A 170 -3.05 42.45 -32.26
N VAL A 171 -3.81 43.02 -31.33
CA VAL A 171 -4.10 44.47 -31.30
C VAL A 171 -2.83 45.28 -31.04
N CYS A 172 -1.97 44.85 -30.10
CA CYS A 172 -0.71 45.54 -29.82
C CYS A 172 0.23 45.56 -31.03
N PHE A 173 0.20 44.50 -31.84
CA PHE A 173 0.95 44.45 -33.08
C PHE A 173 0.40 45.42 -34.14
N GLU A 174 -0.92 45.41 -34.38
CA GLU A 174 -1.55 46.31 -35.36
C GLU A 174 -1.36 47.79 -35.01
N LEU A 175 -1.40 48.14 -33.72
CA LEU A 175 -1.20 49.51 -33.25
C LEU A 175 0.28 49.92 -33.15
N ASN A 176 1.23 49.03 -33.47
CA ASN A 176 2.68 49.24 -33.41
C ASN A 176 3.16 49.82 -32.06
N TYR A 177 2.64 49.29 -30.95
CA TYR A 177 3.09 49.71 -29.62
C TYR A 177 4.57 49.35 -29.37
N PRO A 178 5.38 50.27 -28.82
CA PRO A 178 6.78 49.97 -28.49
C PRO A 178 6.92 48.86 -27.43
N GLU A 179 5.89 48.64 -26.60
CA GLU A 179 5.86 47.59 -25.57
C GLU A 179 5.62 46.19 -26.14
N TYR A 180 5.33 46.06 -27.44
CA TYR A 180 5.03 44.80 -28.10
C TYR A 180 6.12 43.73 -27.88
N HIS A 181 7.39 44.12 -28.02
CA HIS A 181 8.52 43.21 -27.82
C HIS A 181 8.64 42.71 -26.37
N MET A 182 8.29 43.56 -25.39
CA MET A 182 8.28 43.17 -23.98
C MET A 182 7.16 42.18 -23.68
N ILE A 183 5.96 42.42 -24.23
CA ILE A 183 4.81 41.53 -24.07
C ILE A 183 5.11 40.16 -24.69
N LEU A 184 5.66 40.12 -25.91
CA LEU A 184 6.07 38.88 -26.56
C LEU A 184 7.08 38.08 -25.73
N LEU A 185 8.08 38.74 -25.16
CA LEU A 185 9.10 38.08 -24.35
C LEU A 185 8.50 37.47 -23.07
N VAL A 186 7.65 38.23 -22.36
CA VAL A 186 6.94 37.75 -21.17
C VAL A 186 6.08 36.53 -21.50
N LEU A 187 5.38 36.57 -22.64
CA LEU A 187 4.55 35.45 -23.08
C LEU A 187 5.36 34.24 -23.50
N ALA A 188 6.50 34.42 -24.17
CA ALA A 188 7.39 33.32 -24.51
C ALA A 188 7.91 32.60 -23.25
N ILE A 189 8.30 33.37 -22.22
CA ILE A 189 8.71 32.83 -20.92
C ILE A 189 7.53 32.09 -20.27
N PHE A 190 6.33 32.67 -20.28
CA PHE A 190 5.14 32.04 -19.76
C PHE A 190 4.82 30.71 -20.46
N GLY A 191 4.84 30.68 -21.79
CA GLY A 191 4.65 29.46 -22.59
C GLY A 191 5.68 28.39 -22.26
N LEU A 192 6.95 28.78 -22.09
CA LEU A 192 8.02 27.88 -21.67
C LEU A 192 7.77 27.31 -20.27
N CYS A 193 7.38 28.15 -19.30
CA CYS A 193 7.03 27.71 -17.95
C CYS A 193 5.86 26.72 -17.94
N VAL A 194 4.82 26.96 -18.75
CA VAL A 194 3.69 26.04 -18.90
C VAL A 194 4.15 24.71 -19.50
N LEU A 195 5.02 24.75 -20.52
CA LEU A 195 5.57 23.55 -21.15
C LEU A 195 6.41 22.72 -20.17
N VAL A 196 7.33 23.36 -19.44
CA VAL A 196 8.17 22.73 -18.42
C VAL A 196 7.32 22.17 -17.27
N THR A 197 6.29 22.89 -16.84
CA THR A 197 5.38 22.40 -15.81
C THR A 197 4.56 21.22 -16.31
N GLY A 198 4.13 21.23 -17.57
CA GLY A 198 3.41 20.12 -18.20
C GLY A 198 4.26 18.86 -18.33
N THR A 199 5.51 18.99 -18.76
CA THR A 199 6.46 17.87 -18.86
C THR A 199 6.89 17.38 -17.48
N ALA A 200 7.21 18.28 -16.55
CA ALA A 200 7.53 17.92 -15.17
C ALA A 200 6.34 17.23 -14.48
N ALA A 201 5.11 17.69 -14.71
CA ALA A 201 3.91 17.01 -14.22
C ALA A 201 3.76 15.62 -14.85
N TYR A 202 4.08 15.44 -16.14
CA TYR A 202 4.07 14.12 -16.77
C TYR A 202 5.10 13.17 -16.15
N PHE A 203 6.33 13.64 -15.89
CA PHE A 203 7.38 12.84 -15.25
C PHE A 203 7.11 12.57 -13.75
N CYS A 204 6.64 13.57 -13.01
CA CYS A 204 6.31 13.44 -11.59
C CYS A 204 5.01 12.66 -11.36
N TYR A 205 4.08 12.66 -12.31
CA TYR A 205 2.92 11.77 -12.32
C TYR A 205 3.39 10.36 -12.69
N ASN A 206 4.10 9.73 -11.75
CA ASN A 206 4.66 8.40 -11.90
C ASN A 206 3.57 7.43 -12.40
N PRO A 207 3.63 7.00 -13.68
CA PRO A 207 2.56 6.20 -14.29
C PRO A 207 2.35 4.87 -13.56
N TYR A 208 3.37 4.41 -12.83
CA TYR A 208 3.37 3.18 -12.05
C TYR A 208 2.71 3.29 -10.68
N ARG A 209 2.31 4.47 -10.20
CA ARG A 209 1.73 4.57 -8.84
C ARG A 209 0.39 3.83 -8.73
N LYS A 210 -0.42 3.88 -9.79
CA LYS A 210 -1.68 3.13 -9.91
C LYS A 210 -1.42 1.63 -10.10
N GLU A 211 -0.38 1.29 -10.84
CA GLU A 211 0.01 -0.11 -11.06
C GLU A 211 0.53 -0.75 -9.78
N LYS A 212 1.32 -0.03 -8.98
CA LYS A 212 1.75 -0.46 -7.64
C LYS A 212 0.58 -0.67 -6.68
N GLN A 213 -0.46 0.18 -6.74
CA GLN A 213 -1.69 -0.04 -5.96
C GLN A 213 -2.43 -1.30 -6.40
N LYS A 214 -2.61 -1.51 -7.71
CA LYS A 214 -3.23 -2.73 -8.25
C LYS A 214 -2.44 -4.00 -7.92
N VAL A 215 -1.11 -3.93 -7.95
CA VAL A 215 -0.23 -5.04 -7.56
C VAL A 215 -0.33 -5.32 -6.05
N GLY A 216 -0.48 -4.30 -5.22
CA GLY A 216 -0.76 -4.46 -3.79
C GLY A 216 -2.09 -5.18 -3.54
N GLU A 217 -3.16 -4.72 -4.18
CA GLU A 217 -4.50 -5.30 -4.08
C GLU A 217 -4.56 -6.74 -4.63
N ALA A 218 -3.83 -7.03 -5.72
CA ALA A 218 -3.66 -8.38 -6.24
C ALA A 218 -2.87 -9.30 -5.30
N LYS A 219 -1.87 -8.77 -4.58
CA LYS A 219 -1.12 -9.54 -3.56
C LYS A 219 -1.98 -9.86 -2.35
N ASP A 220 -2.80 -8.92 -1.90
CA ASP A 220 -3.70 -9.14 -0.76
C ASP A 220 -4.78 -10.17 -1.08
N THR A 221 -5.40 -10.08 -2.26
CA THR A 221 -6.36 -11.10 -2.73
C THR A 221 -5.71 -12.47 -2.89
N LEU A 222 -4.49 -12.57 -3.43
CA LEU A 222 -3.74 -13.83 -3.51
C LEU A 222 -3.48 -14.42 -2.12
N ARG A 223 -3.12 -13.58 -1.15
CA ARG A 223 -2.87 -14.00 0.25
C ARG A 223 -4.14 -14.50 0.93
N GLU A 224 -5.29 -13.90 0.66
CA GLU A 224 -6.58 -14.37 1.16
C GLU A 224 -6.98 -15.71 0.55
N ILE A 225 -6.78 -15.90 -0.76
CA ILE A 225 -7.02 -17.16 -1.46
C ILE A 225 -6.11 -18.25 -0.90
N GLU A 226 -4.82 -17.97 -0.71
CA GLU A 226 -3.87 -18.91 -0.13
C GLU A 226 -4.24 -19.32 1.30
N LYS A 227 -4.67 -18.36 2.12
CA LYS A 227 -5.13 -18.62 3.50
C LYS A 227 -6.37 -19.51 3.50
N THR A 228 -7.28 -19.28 2.55
CA THR A 228 -8.50 -20.09 2.37
C THR A 228 -8.16 -21.50 1.91
N ALA A 229 -7.28 -21.64 0.91
CA ALA A 229 -6.80 -22.94 0.44
C ALA A 229 -6.10 -23.74 1.55
N ARG A 230 -5.24 -23.11 2.35
CA ARG A 230 -4.59 -23.77 3.50
C ARG A 230 -5.61 -24.25 4.55
N ARG A 231 -6.67 -23.47 4.81
CA ARG A 231 -7.75 -23.89 5.72
C ARG A 231 -8.50 -25.10 5.17
N GLU A 232 -8.78 -25.11 3.87
CA GLU A 232 -9.49 -26.22 3.21
C GLU A 232 -8.65 -27.50 3.23
N VAL A 233 -7.37 -27.41 2.88
CA VAL A 233 -6.42 -28.54 2.97
C VAL A 233 -6.32 -29.06 4.40
N ARG A 234 -6.26 -28.18 5.40
CA ARG A 234 -6.19 -28.59 6.81
C ARG A 234 -7.48 -29.25 7.28
N LYS A 235 -8.65 -28.80 6.83
CA LYS A 235 -9.94 -29.47 7.09
C LYS A 235 -9.98 -30.85 6.45
N ASN A 236 -9.57 -30.95 5.18
CA ASN A 236 -9.61 -32.19 4.42
C ASN A 236 -8.61 -33.24 4.95
N ARG A 237 -7.42 -32.81 5.39
CA ARG A 237 -6.47 -33.70 6.09
C ARG A 237 -7.06 -34.22 7.40
N LYS A 238 -7.74 -33.37 8.17
CA LYS A 238 -8.39 -33.78 9.42
C LYS A 238 -9.55 -34.77 9.18
N SER A 239 -10.37 -34.55 8.14
CA SER A 239 -11.45 -35.49 7.80
C SER A 239 -10.89 -36.83 7.34
N ARG A 240 -9.83 -36.85 6.52
CA ARG A 240 -9.16 -38.09 6.09
C ARG A 240 -8.58 -38.89 7.26
N VAL A 241 -7.87 -38.24 8.17
CA VAL A 241 -7.33 -38.93 9.36
C VAL A 241 -8.46 -39.49 10.24
N LYS A 242 -9.61 -38.79 10.30
CA LYS A 242 -10.77 -39.27 11.06
C LYS A 242 -11.43 -40.49 10.39
N SER A 243 -11.56 -40.49 9.07
CA SER A 243 -12.12 -41.63 8.32
C SER A 243 -11.19 -42.84 8.35
N GLU A 244 -9.88 -42.64 8.19
CA GLU A 244 -8.88 -43.72 8.28
C GLU A 244 -8.86 -44.36 9.66
N LYS A 245 -8.99 -43.57 10.74
CA LYS A 245 -9.13 -44.10 12.11
C LYS A 245 -10.43 -44.90 12.31
N GLN A 246 -11.54 -44.45 11.73
CA GLN A 246 -12.81 -45.19 11.80
C GLN A 246 -12.74 -46.51 11.03
N GLN A 247 -12.15 -46.52 9.85
CA GLN A 247 -11.94 -47.73 9.06
C GLN A 247 -11.03 -48.73 9.80
N ALA A 248 -9.91 -48.28 10.37
CA ALA A 248 -9.02 -49.15 11.15
C ALA A 248 -9.70 -49.73 12.41
N LEU A 249 -10.63 -48.99 13.03
CA LEU A 249 -11.44 -49.49 14.15
C LEU A 249 -12.44 -50.56 13.70
N LEU A 250 -13.06 -50.39 12.53
CA LEU A 250 -13.97 -51.37 11.96
C LEU A 250 -13.24 -52.66 11.58
N GLU A 251 -12.09 -52.56 10.89
CA GLU A 251 -11.24 -53.72 10.58
C GLU A 251 -10.75 -54.45 11.84
N LYS A 252 -10.36 -53.71 12.89
CA LYS A 252 -10.01 -54.32 14.19
C LYS A 252 -11.19 -55.07 14.83
N LYS A 253 -12.41 -54.54 14.73
CA LYS A 253 -13.61 -55.22 15.22
C LYS A 253 -13.95 -56.48 14.41
N GLU A 254 -13.85 -56.43 13.08
CA GLU A 254 -14.09 -57.58 12.21
C GLU A 254 -13.04 -58.68 12.41
N THR A 255 -11.76 -58.31 12.54
CA THR A 255 -10.67 -59.26 12.87
C THR A 255 -10.82 -59.87 14.26
N PHE A 256 -11.32 -59.12 15.24
CA PHE A 256 -11.64 -59.65 16.55
C PHE A 256 -12.83 -60.62 16.47
N LEU A 257 -13.96 -60.21 15.89
CA LEU A 257 -15.14 -61.06 15.74
C LEU A 257 -14.86 -62.36 14.95
N THR A 258 -14.00 -62.31 13.92
CA THR A 258 -13.60 -63.51 13.17
C THR A 258 -12.71 -64.45 14.00
N LYS A 259 -11.83 -63.92 14.86
CA LYS A 259 -11.07 -64.72 15.82
C LYS A 259 -11.96 -65.35 16.89
N PHE A 260 -12.93 -64.61 17.42
CA PHE A 260 -13.93 -65.14 18.37
C PHE A 260 -14.80 -66.22 17.73
N ARG A 261 -15.30 -66.00 16.51
CA ARG A 261 -16.07 -67.01 15.77
C ARG A 261 -15.26 -68.27 15.49
N LYS A 262 -13.94 -68.15 15.25
CA LYS A 262 -13.05 -69.32 15.11
C LYS A 262 -12.85 -70.06 16.44
N ALA A 263 -12.78 -69.34 17.56
CA ALA A 263 -12.69 -69.92 18.89
C ALA A 263 -14.01 -70.57 19.35
N GLU A 264 -15.16 -70.01 18.97
CA GLU A 264 -16.49 -70.56 19.27
C GLU A 264 -16.82 -71.80 18.41
N LYS A 265 -16.26 -71.90 17.20
CA LYS A 265 -16.43 -73.08 16.32
C LYS A 265 -15.62 -74.31 16.75
N TYR A 266 -14.79 -74.20 17.78
CA TYR A 266 -14.04 -75.30 18.39
C TYR A 266 -14.02 -75.16 19.92
N PRO A 267 -15.09 -75.58 20.64
CA PRO A 267 -15.01 -75.71 22.08
C PRO A 267 -14.33 -77.03 22.47
N ALA A 268 -13.31 -76.90 23.32
CA ALA A 268 -12.59 -77.88 24.15
C ALA A 268 -12.74 -79.39 23.89
N GLU A 269 -11.61 -80.05 23.60
CA GLU A 269 -11.28 -81.37 24.15
C GLU A 269 -9.76 -81.48 24.45
N ASP A 270 -9.50 -81.80 25.73
CA ASP A 270 -8.42 -82.59 26.31
C ASP A 270 -6.99 -82.03 26.57
N ILE A 271 -6.65 -82.05 27.87
CA ILE A 271 -5.29 -82.02 28.46
C ILE A 271 -4.74 -83.47 28.43
N PRO A 272 -3.49 -83.69 27.97
CA PRO A 272 -2.40 -84.22 28.83
C PRO A 272 -1.04 -83.54 28.52
N THR A 273 -0.23 -83.09 29.50
CA THR A 273 0.73 -83.81 30.37
C THR A 273 1.94 -84.45 29.66
N ALA A 274 3.13 -84.15 30.21
CA ALA A 274 4.49 -84.72 29.99
C ALA A 274 5.24 -84.20 28.74
N ALA A 275 6.28 -83.35 28.88
CA ALA A 275 7.66 -83.59 29.37
C ALA A 275 8.62 -84.05 28.26
N GLU A 276 9.87 -83.56 28.34
CA GLU A 276 11.03 -83.68 27.42
C GLU A 276 10.99 -82.71 26.23
N GLY A 277 12.01 -81.89 25.91
CA GLY A 277 13.39 -81.74 26.36
C GLY A 277 14.21 -81.15 25.18
N SER A 278 15.32 -80.45 25.49
CA SER A 278 16.33 -79.86 24.57
C SER A 278 15.98 -78.47 24.00
N GLU A 279 16.42 -77.38 24.64
CA GLU A 279 17.76 -76.74 24.59
C GLU A 279 17.97 -75.83 23.36
N ALA A 280 18.13 -74.53 23.65
CA ALA A 280 19.11 -73.58 23.09
C ALA A 280 18.56 -72.15 23.28
N VAL A 281 19.09 -71.37 24.24
CA VAL A 281 20.12 -70.31 23.97
C VAL A 281 19.45 -69.13 23.24
N GLU A 282 19.42 -67.87 23.68
CA GLU A 282 20.12 -67.11 24.72
C GLU A 282 19.47 -65.71 24.77
N GLU A 283 19.85 -64.97 25.80
CA GLU A 283 19.29 -63.72 26.32
C GLU A 283 19.17 -62.53 25.33
N ILE A 284 18.22 -61.67 25.68
CA ILE A 284 18.12 -60.25 25.28
C ILE A 284 19.29 -59.48 25.94
N PRO A 285 19.81 -58.40 25.34
CA PRO A 285 19.40 -57.06 25.82
C PRO A 285 19.29 -56.03 24.67
N ALA A 286 18.27 -55.18 24.64
CA ALA A 286 18.25 -53.85 25.25
C ALA A 286 19.49 -52.96 24.95
N GLU A 287 19.19 -51.79 24.37
CA GLU A 287 19.84 -50.47 24.53
C GLU A 287 20.73 -49.82 23.43
N SER A 288 20.72 -48.47 23.49
CA SER A 288 21.38 -47.42 22.68
C SER A 288 20.75 -47.13 21.30
N LYS A 289 20.27 -45.92 20.95
CA LYS A 289 20.69 -44.52 21.21
C LYS A 289 22.05 -44.17 20.59
N ALA A 290 22.01 -43.59 19.39
CA ALA A 290 22.98 -42.66 18.79
C ALA A 290 22.23 -41.99 17.62
N GLU A 291 22.04 -40.67 17.56
CA GLU A 291 23.02 -39.62 17.20
C GLU A 291 23.64 -39.81 15.79
N ASN A 292 23.88 -38.66 15.16
CA ASN A 292 24.33 -38.37 13.77
C ASN A 292 23.15 -37.97 12.87
N GLU A 293 23.07 -36.78 12.26
CA GLU A 293 24.01 -35.67 12.00
C GLU A 293 23.18 -34.39 11.78
#